data_AF-A0A5M9HGL7-F1
#
_entry.id   AF-A0A5M9HGL7-F1
#
_cell.length_a   1.000
_cell.length_b   1.000
_cell.length_c   1.000
_cell.angle_alpha   90.00
_cell.angle_beta   90.00
_cell.angle_gamma   90.00
#
_symmetry.space_group_name_H-M   'P 1'
#
loop_
_entity.id
_entity.type
_entity.pdbx_description
1 polymer ?
#
loop_
_entity_poly.entity_id
_entity_poly.type
_entity_poly.pdbx_seq_one_letter_code
_entity_poly.pdbx_strand_id
1 'polypeptide(L)'
;MILFSKRNLFYDDYKWSSYLNNDSRIHGKLDGTLFDHHEGNEVIYLINKLMVLWDYRFSNTGNKMEKLIHDKLPPEVRTQEDVRDWVKANLKF
;
A
#
# COMPACT_ATOMS: atom_id res chain seq x y z
N MET A 1 -3.51 -16.14 5.98
CA MET A 1 -3.43 -14.73 5.56
C MET A 1 -2.22 -14.60 4.65
N ILE A 2 -2.39 -14.05 3.44
CA ILE A 2 -1.24 -13.88 2.54
C ILE A 2 -0.52 -12.61 2.96
N LEU A 3 0.77 -12.73 3.29
CA LEU A 3 1.64 -11.59 3.47
C LEU A 3 2.20 -11.24 2.09
N PHE A 4 1.69 -10.17 1.50
CA PHE A 4 2.18 -9.60 0.26
C PHE A 4 3.65 -9.22 0.43
N SER A 5 4.49 -9.55 -0.55
CA SER A 5 5.93 -9.34 -0.52
C SER A 5 6.40 -8.75 -1.85
N LYS A 6 7.69 -8.40 -1.94
CA LYS A 6 8.31 -7.87 -3.17
C LYS A 6 8.05 -8.73 -4.40
N ARG A 7 7.97 -10.05 -4.25
CA ARG A 7 7.72 -10.99 -5.36
C ARG A 7 6.28 -10.97 -5.87
N ASN A 8 5.37 -10.37 -5.10
CA ASN A 8 3.96 -10.26 -5.46
C ASN A 8 3.65 -8.95 -6.19
N LEU A 9 4.54 -7.96 -6.08
CA LEU A 9 4.43 -6.71 -6.83
C LEU A 9 4.53 -6.97 -8.33
N PHE A 10 3.70 -6.28 -9.09
CA PHE A 10 3.68 -6.29 -10.55
C PHE A 10 4.70 -5.32 -11.13
N TYR A 11 4.92 -4.17 -10.50
CA TYR A 11 5.87 -3.14 -10.97
C TYR A 11 7.26 -3.34 -10.38
N ASP A 12 8.29 -2.94 -11.14
CA ASP A 12 9.71 -3.12 -10.81
C ASP A 12 10.48 -1.80 -10.62
N ASP A 13 9.83 -0.66 -10.84
CA ASP A 13 10.38 0.70 -10.74
C ASP A 13 10.39 1.28 -9.31
N TYR A 14 9.98 0.47 -8.32
CA TYR A 14 10.02 0.85 -6.92
C TYR A 14 11.43 1.11 -6.38
N LYS A 15 11.53 2.13 -5.54
CA LYS A 15 12.65 2.37 -4.65
C LYS A 15 12.55 1.46 -3.42
N TRP A 16 13.70 1.15 -2.83
CA TRP A 16 13.83 0.23 -1.69
C TRP A 16 14.70 0.86 -0.62
N SER A 17 14.21 1.95 -0.05
CA SER A 17 14.90 2.68 1.00
C SER A 17 14.91 1.87 2.29
N SER A 18 15.99 2.00 3.07
CA SER A 18 16.05 1.40 4.39
C SER A 18 15.37 2.29 5.42
N TYR A 19 14.39 1.75 6.11
CA TYR A 19 13.70 2.40 7.22
C TYR A 19 14.23 1.88 8.56
N LEU A 20 14.16 2.72 9.58
CA LEU A 20 14.44 2.30 10.95
C LEU A 20 13.35 1.33 11.43
N ASN A 21 13.72 0.44 12.34
CA ASN A 21 12.74 -0.40 13.03
C ASN A 21 11.74 0.51 13.77
N ASN A 22 10.45 0.34 13.49
CA ASN A 22 9.30 1.12 13.99
C ASN A 22 9.02 2.47 13.30
N ASP A 23 9.56 2.71 12.10
CA ASP A 23 9.14 3.86 11.29
C ASP A 23 7.64 3.77 10.94
N SER A 24 6.88 4.86 11.13
CA SER A 24 5.42 4.90 10.89
C SER A 24 5.05 4.69 9.41
N ARG A 25 6.01 4.88 8.49
CA ARG A 25 5.82 4.62 7.06
C ARG A 25 5.64 3.14 6.74
N ILE A 26 6.21 2.25 7.58
CA ILE A 26 6.20 0.81 7.38
C ILE A 26 5.71 0.02 8.62
N HIS A 27 5.21 0.72 9.63
CA HIS A 27 4.76 0.12 10.88
C HIS A 27 3.61 0.89 11.53
N GLY A 28 2.88 0.24 12.43
CA GLY A 28 1.83 0.88 13.22
C GLY A 28 0.45 0.88 12.57
N LYS A 29 -0.28 1.99 12.72
CA LYS A 29 -1.61 2.20 12.12
C LYS A 29 -1.46 3.07 10.89
N LEU A 30 -2.44 3.00 9.98
CA LEU A 30 -2.53 3.95 8.87
C LEU A 30 -3.04 5.27 9.44
N ASP A 31 -2.19 6.29 9.47
CA ASP A 31 -2.47 7.61 10.01
C ASP A 31 -2.01 8.72 9.04
N GLY A 32 -1.87 9.95 9.54
CA GLY A 32 -1.42 11.11 8.77
C GLY A 32 0.05 11.05 8.32
N THR A 33 0.74 9.93 8.47
CA THR A 33 2.08 9.72 7.89
C THR A 33 2.01 9.85 6.37
N LEU A 34 2.94 10.63 5.79
CA LEU A 34 3.06 10.77 4.34
C LEU A 34 3.37 9.42 3.69
N PHE A 35 2.72 9.17 2.56
CA PHE A 35 2.87 7.94 1.78
C PHE A 35 3.58 8.22 0.46
N ASP A 36 4.64 7.47 0.18
CA ASP A 36 5.30 7.46 -1.14
C ASP A 36 4.94 6.21 -1.92
N HIS A 37 4.15 6.39 -2.99
CA HIS A 37 3.75 5.29 -3.88
C HIS A 37 4.89 4.77 -4.76
N HIS A 38 6.06 5.43 -4.78
CA HIS A 38 7.26 4.93 -5.44
C HIS A 38 8.17 4.12 -4.50
N GLU A 39 7.88 4.07 -3.20
CA GLU A 39 8.65 3.30 -2.23
C GLU A 39 7.99 1.94 -2.00
N GLY A 40 8.65 0.88 -2.48
CA GLY A 40 8.09 -0.47 -2.49
C GLY A 40 7.79 -1.01 -1.09
N ASN A 41 8.58 -0.61 -0.09
CA ASN A 41 8.33 -1.00 1.31
C ASN A 41 7.02 -0.40 1.85
N GLU A 42 6.73 0.86 1.53
CA GLU A 42 5.51 1.54 1.94
C GLU A 42 4.29 0.95 1.23
N VAL A 43 4.39 0.70 -0.08
CA VAL A 43 3.32 0.10 -0.88
C VAL A 43 2.97 -1.28 -0.35
N ILE A 44 3.97 -2.14 -0.08
CA ILE A 44 3.76 -3.47 0.51
C ILE A 44 3.11 -3.37 1.89
N TYR A 45 3.61 -2.47 2.73
CA TYR A 45 3.08 -2.26 4.07
C TYR A 45 1.60 -1.86 4.02
N LEU A 46 1.27 -0.86 3.19
CA LEU A 46 -0.08 -0.37 3.01
C LEU A 46 -1.01 -1.48 2.51
N ILE A 47 -0.65 -2.18 1.43
CA ILE A 47 -1.46 -3.29 0.88
C ILE A 47 -1.71 -4.35 1.96
N ASN A 48 -0.68 -4.80 2.67
CA ASN A 48 -0.82 -5.78 3.74
C ASN A 48 -1.78 -5.29 4.84
N LYS A 49 -1.66 -4.03 5.27
CA LYS A 49 -2.55 -3.44 6.27
C LYS A 49 -4.00 -3.38 5.78
N LEU A 50 -4.24 -2.99 4.53
CA LEU A 50 -5.57 -2.95 3.94
C LEU A 50 -6.18 -4.34 3.80
N MET A 51 -5.38 -5.34 3.41
CA MET A 51 -5.82 -6.73 3.32
C MET A 51 -6.27 -7.27 4.69
N VAL A 52 -5.52 -6.96 5.76
CA VAL A 52 -5.91 -7.30 7.14
C VAL A 52 -7.17 -6.55 7.56
N LEU A 53 -7.21 -5.23 7.32
CA LEU A 53 -8.31 -4.35 7.75
C LEU A 53 -9.65 -4.72 7.11
N TRP A 54 -9.64 -5.25 5.89
CA TRP A 54 -10.83 -5.61 5.12
C TRP A 54 -11.06 -7.13 4.97
N ASP A 55 -10.31 -7.95 5.73
CA ASP A 55 -10.31 -9.42 5.68
C ASP A 55 -10.19 -10.01 4.26
N TYR A 56 -9.34 -9.39 3.42
CA TYR A 56 -9.02 -9.93 2.10
C TYR A 56 -7.92 -10.99 2.18
N ARG A 57 -8.16 -12.12 1.51
CA ARG A 57 -7.31 -13.31 1.62
C ARG A 57 -6.60 -13.72 0.34
N PHE A 58 -6.90 -13.04 -0.78
CA PHE A 58 -6.36 -13.38 -2.10
C PHE A 58 -5.28 -12.38 -2.52
N SER A 59 -4.14 -12.89 -2.99
CA SER A 59 -3.04 -12.07 -3.53
C SER A 59 -3.49 -11.21 -4.72
N ASN A 60 -4.40 -11.73 -5.54
CA ASN A 60 -4.96 -11.00 -6.67
C ASN A 60 -5.63 -9.68 -6.26
N THR A 61 -6.22 -9.62 -5.06
CA THR A 61 -6.76 -8.38 -4.51
C THR A 61 -5.66 -7.37 -4.20
N GLY A 62 -4.53 -7.83 -3.65
CA GLY A 62 -3.34 -7.01 -3.43
C GLY A 62 -2.79 -6.44 -4.74
N ASN A 63 -2.69 -7.25 -5.80
CA ASN A 63 -2.27 -6.79 -7.12
C ASN A 63 -3.22 -5.72 -7.71
N LYS A 64 -4.54 -5.87 -7.49
CA LYS A 64 -5.52 -4.84 -7.91
C LYS A 64 -5.30 -3.53 -7.15
N MET A 65 -5.01 -3.59 -5.84
CA MET A 65 -4.70 -2.40 -5.04
C MET A 65 -3.39 -1.75 -5.51
N GLU A 66 -2.34 -2.53 -5.73
CA GLU A 66 -1.05 -2.05 -6.24
C GLU A 66 -1.24 -1.27 -7.54
N LYS A 67 -1.90 -1.86 -8.55
CA LYS A 67 -2.19 -1.19 -9.82
C LYS A 67 -2.99 0.09 -9.65
N LEU A 68 -3.97 0.08 -8.75
CA LEU A 68 -4.78 1.26 -8.49
C LEU A 68 -3.93 2.39 -7.87
N ILE A 69 -3.08 2.07 -6.90
CA ILE A 69 -2.19 3.03 -6.23
C ILE A 69 -1.12 3.53 -7.19
N HIS A 70 -0.51 2.64 -7.97
CA HIS A 70 0.58 3.00 -8.86
C HIS A 70 0.11 3.87 -10.04
N ASP A 71 -0.98 3.48 -10.71
CA ASP A 71 -1.37 4.11 -11.97
C ASP A 71 -2.33 5.29 -11.80
N LYS A 72 -3.09 5.33 -10.69
CA LYS A 72 -4.26 6.22 -10.56
C LYS A 72 -4.28 7.04 -9.28
N LEU A 73 -3.33 6.86 -8.37
CA LEU A 73 -3.32 7.64 -7.14
C LEU A 73 -3.12 9.13 -7.49
N PRO A 74 -4.07 9.99 -7.11
CA PRO A 74 -3.99 11.38 -7.49
C PRO A 74 -3.06 12.14 -6.53
N PRO A 75 -2.36 13.19 -7.00
CA PRO A 75 -1.28 13.86 -6.25
C PRO A 75 -1.75 14.62 -5.00
N GLU A 76 -3.05 14.85 -4.84
CA GLU A 76 -3.68 15.41 -3.65
C GLU A 76 -3.81 14.39 -2.49
N VAL A 77 -3.79 13.09 -2.80
CA VAL A 77 -3.87 12.03 -1.79
C VAL A 77 -2.44 11.73 -1.31
N ARG A 78 -2.11 12.20 -0.11
CA ARG A 78 -0.72 12.26 0.36
C ARG A 78 -0.42 11.44 1.61
N THR A 79 -1.41 11.15 2.44
CA THR A 79 -1.21 10.42 3.70
C THR A 79 -1.68 8.98 3.58
N GLN A 80 -1.18 8.09 4.44
CA GLN A 80 -1.63 6.70 4.46
C GLN A 80 -3.14 6.56 4.71
N GLU A 81 -3.70 7.42 5.58
CA GLU A 81 -5.14 7.44 5.82
C GLU A 81 -5.95 7.92 4.61
N ASP A 82 -5.49 8.96 3.90
CA ASP A 82 -6.14 9.41 2.67
C ASP A 82 -6.07 8.34 1.58
N VAL A 83 -4.93 7.67 1.44
CA VAL A 83 -4.74 6.59 0.46
C VAL A 83 -5.66 5.42 0.80
N ARG A 84 -5.80 5.05 2.08
CA ARG A 84 -6.75 4.01 2.52
C ARG A 84 -8.17 4.35 2.06
N ASP A 85 -8.62 5.57 2.34
CA ASP A 85 -9.99 5.98 2.05
C ASP A 85 -10.24 6.10 0.54
N TRP A 86 -9.26 6.62 -0.20
CA TRP A 86 -9.28 6.68 -1.65
C TRP A 86 -9.29 5.29 -2.31
N VAL A 87 -8.44 4.36 -1.85
CA VAL A 87 -8.43 2.97 -2.34
C VAL A 87 -9.78 2.33 -2.07
N LYS A 88 -10.36 2.51 -0.87
CA LYS A 88 -11.68 1.95 -0.55
C LYS A 88 -12.79 2.47 -1.47
N ALA A 89 -12.74 3.74 -1.83
CA ALA A 89 -13.72 4.35 -2.74
C ALA A 89 -13.55 3.91 -4.21
N ASN A 90 -12.32 3.60 -4.63
CA ASN A 90 -12.00 3.34 -6.04
C ASN A 90 -11.74 1.86 -6.38
N LEU A 91 -11.53 1.01 -5.38
CA LEU A 91 -11.31 -0.43 -5.58
C LEU A 91 -12.62 -1.10 -5.99
N LYS A 92 -12.76 -1.37 -7.29
CA LYS A 92 -13.88 -2.11 -7.88
C LYS A 92 -13.45 -3.55 -8.18
N PHE A 93 -14.31 -4.52 -7.85
CA PHE A 93 -14.03 -5.94 -8.05
C PHE A 93 -14.54 -6.45 -9.38
#